data_AF-A0A2H0S8T5-F1
#
_entry.id   AF-A0A2H0S8T5-F1
#
_cell.length_a   1.000
_cell.length_b   1.000
_cell.length_c   1.000
_cell.angle_alpha   90.00
_cell.angle_beta   90.00
_cell.angle_gamma   90.00
#
_symmetry.space_group_name_H-M   'P 1'
#
loop_
_entity.id
_entity.type
_entity.pdbx_description
1 polymer ?
#
loop_
_entity_poly.entity_id
_entity_poly.type
_entity_poly.pdbx_seq_one_letter_code
_entity_poly.pdbx_strand_id
1 'polypeptide(L)' 'MQILNEYLITFGWAFTGAISMAVALGIGLKLYNWLTPINEWEEIKKGNIGVAIIVASVVLSFGFVIGLTIN' A
#
# COMPACT_ATOMS: atom_id res chain seq x y z
N MET A 1 -30.17 15.06 15.77
CA MET A 1 -29.82 14.67 14.38
C MET A 1 -28.47 15.20 13.91
N GLN A 2 -27.94 16.30 14.46
CA GLN A 2 -26.64 16.87 14.06
C GLN A 2 -25.45 15.92 14.35
N ILE A 3 -25.40 15.36 15.56
CA ILE A 3 -24.33 14.47 16.02
C ILE A 3 -24.25 13.18 15.18
N LEU A 4 -25.38 12.60 14.78
CA LEU A 4 -25.42 11.40 13.93
C LEU A 4 -24.81 11.66 12.54
N ASN A 5 -25.09 12.83 11.96
CA ASN A 5 -24.51 13.21 10.68
C ASN A 5 -23.00 13.45 10.78
N GLU A 6 -22.52 14.03 11.88
CA GLU A 6 -21.08 14.24 12.13
C GLU A 6 -20.32 12.91 12.25
N TYR A 7 -20.89 11.91 12.94
CA TYR A 7 -20.32 10.56 12.99
C TYR A 7 -20.26 9.91 11.61
N LEU A 8 -21.33 10.02 10.81
CA LEU A 8 -21.37 9.48 9.46
C LEU A 8 -20.31 10.12 8.55
N ILE A 9 -20.13 11.44 8.61
CA ILE A 9 -19.12 12.16 7.84
C ILE A 9 -17.72 11.74 8.27
N THR A 10 -17.47 11.63 9.57
CA THR A 10 -16.16 11.20 10.11
C THR A 10 -15.80 9.79 9.64
N PHE A 11 -16.76 8.86 9.68
CA PHE A 11 -16.58 7.52 9.13
C PHE A 11 -16.36 7.54 7.62
N GLY A 12 -17.06 8.40 6.88
CA GLY A 12 -16.89 8.57 5.44
C GLY A 12 -15.47 9.01 5.07
N TRP A 13 -14.91 9.97 5.80
CA TRP A 13 -13.53 10.42 5.60
C TRP A 13 -12.51 9.33 5.94
N ALA A 14 -12.68 8.63 7.07
CA ALA A 14 -11.81 7.52 7.45
C ALA A 14 -11.81 6.40 6.40
N PHE A 15 -12.98 6.06 5.87
CA PHE A 15 -13.14 5.03 4.84
C PHE A 15 -12.49 5.45 3.51
N THR A 16 -12.70 6.70 3.10
CA THR A 16 -12.08 7.26 1.89
C THR A 16 -10.55 7.25 2.02
N GLY A 17 -10.03 7.65 3.17
CA GLY A 17 -8.59 7.59 3.49
C GLY A 17 -8.03 6.17 3.37
N ALA A 18 -8.67 5.19 4.01
CA ALA A 18 -8.24 3.80 3.96
C ALA A 18 -8.21 3.23 2.53
N ILE A 19 -9.25 3.51 1.73
CA ILE A 19 -9.29 3.08 0.32
C ILE A 19 -8.16 3.74 -0.47
N SER A 20 -7.98 5.05 -0.31
CA SER A 20 -6.95 5.78 -1.05
C SER A 20 -5.54 5.27 -0.75
N MET A 21 -5.23 4.92 0.50
CA MET A 21 -3.97 4.29 0.90
C MET A 21 -3.77 2.92 0.24
N ALA A 22 -4.81 2.07 0.25
CA ALA A 22 -4.75 0.75 -0.37
C ALA A 22 -4.50 0.83 -1.87
N VAL A 23 -5.19 1.76 -2.55
CA VAL A 23 -5.00 2.01 -3.99
C VAL A 23 -3.60 2.51 -4.29
N ALA A 24 -3.09 3.48 -3.51
CA ALA A 24 -1.74 4.01 -3.68
C ALA A 24 -0.67 2.92 -3.54
N LEU A 25 -0.77 2.06 -2.51
CA LEU A 25 0.16 0.95 -2.32
C LEU A 25 0.07 -0.05 -3.49
N GLY A 26 -1.14 -0.39 -3.93
CA GLY A 26 -1.35 -1.30 -5.07
C GLY A 26 -0.76 -0.79 -6.37
N ILE A 27 -0.90 0.52 -6.65
CA ILE A 27 -0.28 1.17 -7.81
C ILE A 27 1.25 1.13 -7.70
N GLY A 28 1.80 1.48 -6.53
CA GLY A 28 3.24 1.46 -6.29
C GLY A 28 3.86 0.08 -6.52
N LEU A 29 3.23 -0.98 -6.00
CA LEU A 29 3.70 -2.36 -6.20
C LEU A 29 3.55 -2.81 -7.65
N LYS A 30 2.48 -2.42 -8.34
CA LYS A 30 2.31 -2.73 -9.77
C LYS A 30 3.38 -2.05 -10.63
N LEU A 31 3.70 -0.79 -10.31
CA LEU A 31 4.76 -0.06 -10.98
C LEU A 31 6.12 -0.70 -10.72
N TYR A 32 6.40 -1.07 -9.47
CA TYR A 32 7.61 -1.79 -9.09
C TYR A 32 7.77 -3.08 -9.92
N ASN A 33 6.79 -3.98 -9.90
CA ASN A 33 6.85 -5.24 -10.66
C ASN A 33 6.97 -5.02 -12.19
N TRP A 34 6.51 -3.89 -12.72
CA TRP A 34 6.64 -3.58 -14.15
C TRP A 34 8.03 -3.07 -14.52
N LEU A 35 8.68 -2.34 -13.60
CA LEU A 35 10.03 -1.81 -13.80
C LEU A 35 11.11 -2.88 -13.60
N THR A 36 10.85 -3.87 -12.74
CA THR A 36 11.82 -4.92 -12.47
C THR A 36 11.85 -5.94 -13.62
N PRO A 37 13.04 -6.30 -14.14
CA PRO A 37 13.16 -7.27 -15.24
C PRO A 37 12.95 -8.73 -14.80
N ILE A 38 12.81 -9.00 -13.50
CA ILE A 38 12.63 -10.35 -12.94
C ILE A 38 11.23 -10.50 -12.35
N ASN A 39 10.67 -11.71 -12.38
CA ASN A 39 9.41 -12.01 -11.70
C ASN A 39 9.68 -12.32 -10.23
N GLU A 40 9.48 -11.34 -9.36
CA GLU A 40 9.79 -11.45 -7.94
C GLU A 40 8.94 -12.51 -7.25
N TRP A 41 7.67 -12.64 -7.65
CA TRP A 41 6.76 -13.64 -7.08
C TRP A 41 7.19 -15.07 -7.40
N GLU A 42 7.75 -15.30 -8.59
CA GLU A 42 8.34 -16.60 -8.93
C GLU A 42 9.61 -16.87 -8.14
N GLU A 43 10.49 -15.90 -8.00
CA GLU A 43 11.74 -16.05 -7.24
C GLU A 43 11.47 -16.31 -5.75
N ILE A 44 10.48 -15.63 -5.16
CA ILE A 44 10.04 -15.90 -3.78
C ILE A 44 9.50 -17.32 -3.64
N LYS A 45 8.69 -17.80 -4.60
CA LYS A 45 8.17 -19.18 -4.60
C LYS A 45 9.28 -20.23 -4.73
N LYS A 46 10.37 -19.92 -5.43
CA LYS A 46 11.58 -20.77 -5.52
C LYS A 46 12.42 -20.77 -4.24
N GLY A 47 12.06 -19.96 -3.23
CA GLY A 47 12.77 -19.87 -1.97
C GLY A 47 13.92 -18.84 -1.96
N ASN A 48 13.94 -17.91 -2.92
CA ASN A 48 14.95 -16.85 -2.94
C ASN A 48 14.67 -15.80 -1.85
N ILE A 49 15.28 -16.02 -0.67
CA ILE A 49 15.13 -15.14 0.50
C ILE A 49 15.63 -13.72 0.21
N GLY A 50 16.64 -13.55 -0.64
CA GLY A 50 17.15 -12.23 -1.01
C GLY A 50 16.08 -11.38 -1.69
N VAL A 51 15.39 -11.95 -2.67
CA VAL A 51 14.28 -11.26 -3.36
C VAL A 51 13.12 -11.00 -2.40
N ALA A 52 12.81 -11.94 -1.49
CA ALA A 52 11.76 -11.74 -0.49
C ALA A 52 12.03 -10.54 0.43
N ILE A 53 13.27 -10.37 0.88
CA ILE A 53 13.68 -9.23 1.73
C ILE A 53 13.55 -7.91 0.96
N ILE A 54 13.96 -7.89 -0.32
CA ILE A 54 13.85 -6.70 -1.16
C ILE A 54 12.38 -6.30 -1.34
N VAL A 55 11.52 -7.24 -1.72
CA VAL A 55 10.08 -6.98 -1.90
C VAL A 55 9.44 -6.49 -0.59
N ALA A 56 9.77 -7.11 0.54
CA ALA A 56 9.30 -6.64 1.85
C ALA A 56 9.76 -5.20 2.16
N SER A 57 11.01 -4.87 1.86
CA SER A 57 11.58 -3.52 2.05
C SER A 57 10.88 -2.48 1.17
N VAL A 58 10.51 -2.85 -0.06
CA VAL A 58 9.76 -1.98 -0.99
C VAL A 58 8.34 -1.73 -0.47
N VAL A 59 7.65 -2.77 0.00
CA VAL A 59 6.32 -2.65 0.61
C VAL A 59 6.35 -1.70 1.81
N LEU A 60 7.32 -1.88 2.71
CA LEU A 60 7.49 -1.02 3.88
C LEU A 60 7.79 0.43 3.49
N SER A 61 8.65 0.62 2.48
CA SER A 61 9.02 1.95 1.98
C SER A 61 7.81 2.70 1.41
N PHE A 62 6.98 2.04 0.59
CA PHE A 62 5.75 2.65 0.08
C PHE A 62 4.75 2.94 1.20
N GLY A 63 4.57 2.01 2.14
CA GLY A 63 3.71 2.21 3.30
C GLY A 63 4.13 3.44 4.12
N PHE A 64 5.44 3.63 4.32
CA PHE A 64 5.99 4.78 5.04
C PHE A 64 5.74 6.09 4.29
N VAL A 65 6.02 6.15 2.99
CA VAL A 65 5.79 7.36 2.17
C VAL A 65 4.32 7.75 2.15
N ILE A 66 3.42 6.78 1.96
CA ILE A 66 1.97 7.01 1.97
C ILE A 66 1.51 7.51 3.35
N GLY A 67 1.97 6.87 4.42
CA GLY A 67 1.64 7.25 5.79
C GLY A 67 2.08 8.66 6.16
N LEU A 68 3.24 9.12 5.65
CA LEU A 68 3.73 10.48 5.87
C LEU A 68 3.02 11.55 5.03
N THR A 69 2.35 11.16 3.95
CA THR A 69 1.72 12.12 3.02
C THR A 69 0.35 12.60 3.52
N ILE A 70 -0.31 11.84 4.39
CA ILE A 70 -1.62 12.17 4.93
C ILE A 70 -1.42 13.02 6.19
N ASN A 71 -1.72 14.32 6.07
CA ASN A 71 -1.56 15.36 7.10
C ASN A 71 -2.91 15.98 7.43
#